data_AF-A0A938GRN9-F1
#
_entry.id   AF-A0A938GRN9-F1
#
_cell.length_a   1.000
_cell.length_b   1.000
_cell.length_c   1.000
_cell.angle_alpha   90.00
_cell.angle_beta   90.00
_cell.angle_gamma   90.00
#
_symmetry.space_group_name_H-M   'P 1'
#
loop_
_entity.id
_entity.type
_entity.pdbx_description
1 polymer ?
#
loop_
_entity_poly.entity_id
_entity_poly.type
_entity_poly.pdbx_seq_one_letter_code
_entity_poly.pdbx_strand_id
1 'polypeptide(L)'
;ALGDQGDDKENYRLGYAIKNRRDRDDFETLIQRLKIFSISDAATFNAAADQMLDVDQWLRAFALAQLCGANDNYSGSGSQHNLHLYVRPSDGKLLHLLWDLDFAFHIDAGGDIYNNSDLAKLTTRPANNRTYLRHLRDIINTTYNTSYMAYWVDHYDNFTPGQNFGEILTYIQNRSATARGRFPRQVPFGITSNGGRTFATNSPIALIAGSAWLDAKNIAAPGAPSLPAFTWTSVTNWRAAVPVILGSNLFTFSAIGDTGEILSNATITVIGTAVSGSPDLDSDGLPDVWETIYDFDVNAPNGDGDVDRDGFSNLDEYLAGTDPRNASSGLSIGAILQTAEGIKIRFNGVTGRSYSIQHRDVLPNGAWKTLGSVPAVLSDQTVEVLDASPGTSQRYYRLVTPSTN
;
A
#
# COMPACT_ATOMS: atom_id res chain seq x y z
N ALA A 1 -6.58 -33.14 14.31
CA ALA A 1 -6.73 -31.73 13.90
C ALA A 1 -5.40 -31.26 13.33
N LEU A 2 -5.37 -30.27 12.44
CA LEU A 2 -4.15 -29.47 12.30
C LEU A 2 -3.84 -28.83 13.65
N GLY A 3 -2.58 -28.81 14.04
CA GLY A 3 -2.18 -28.30 15.34
C GLY A 3 -0.99 -29.03 15.91
N ASP A 4 -0.52 -28.49 17.02
CA ASP A 4 0.57 -29.03 17.83
C ASP A 4 0.15 -30.33 18.52
N GLN A 5 0.85 -31.42 18.20
CA GLN A 5 0.76 -32.72 18.86
C GLN A 5 2.09 -33.09 19.54
N GLY A 6 2.94 -32.11 19.85
CA GLY A 6 4.29 -32.28 20.38
C GLY A 6 5.35 -32.39 19.28
N ASP A 7 6.59 -32.68 19.71
CA ASP A 7 7.76 -32.82 18.84
C ASP A 7 8.01 -34.26 18.37
N ASP A 8 7.32 -35.24 18.95
CA ASP A 8 7.46 -36.64 18.57
C ASP A 8 6.70 -36.92 17.26
N LYS A 9 7.43 -37.37 16.23
CA LYS A 9 6.86 -37.75 14.93
C LYS A 9 5.83 -38.86 15.02
N GLU A 10 5.90 -39.74 16.02
CA GLU A 10 4.96 -40.85 16.18
C GLU A 10 3.53 -40.36 16.41
N ASN A 11 3.35 -39.18 17.02
CA ASN A 11 2.03 -38.57 17.21
C ASN A 11 1.36 -38.22 15.87
N TYR A 12 2.15 -37.90 14.84
CA TYR A 12 1.66 -37.48 13.52
C TYR A 12 1.53 -38.64 12.54
N ARG A 13 2.28 -39.74 12.74
CA ARG A 13 2.40 -40.85 11.77
C ARG A 13 1.06 -41.49 11.41
N LEU A 14 0.12 -41.55 12.35
CA LEU A 14 -1.21 -42.15 12.11
C LEU A 14 -2.13 -41.22 11.31
N GLY A 15 -2.04 -39.91 11.53
CA GLY A 15 -2.90 -38.92 10.86
C GLY A 15 -2.36 -38.44 9.52
N TYR A 16 -1.05 -38.54 9.29
CA TYR A 16 -0.40 -38.00 8.10
C TYR A 16 0.45 -39.06 7.39
N ALA A 17 0.05 -39.41 6.17
CA ALA A 17 0.80 -40.33 5.32
C ALA A 17 1.75 -39.57 4.39
N ILE A 18 3.06 -39.74 4.56
CA ILE A 18 4.07 -39.20 3.64
C ILE A 18 3.90 -39.84 2.25
N LYS A 19 3.71 -39.01 1.23
CA LYS A 19 3.52 -39.44 -0.16
C LYS A 19 4.81 -39.42 -0.99
N ASN A 20 5.76 -38.56 -0.65
CA ASN A 20 7.03 -38.40 -1.35
C ASN A 20 8.22 -38.75 -0.43
N ARG A 21 9.19 -39.53 -0.92
CA ARG A 21 10.37 -39.96 -0.13
C ARG A 21 10.00 -40.53 1.25
N ARG A 22 8.97 -41.40 1.26
CA ARG A 22 8.39 -41.99 2.47
C ARG A 22 9.41 -42.77 3.31
N ASP A 23 10.42 -43.32 2.66
CA ASP A 23 11.57 -44.02 3.26
C ASP A 23 12.39 -43.15 4.22
N ARG A 24 12.38 -41.82 4.05
CA ARG A 24 13.08 -40.88 4.95
C ARG A 24 12.43 -40.75 6.31
N ASP A 25 11.13 -41.02 6.40
CA ASP A 25 10.37 -40.95 7.64
C ASP A 25 10.52 -39.61 8.39
N ASP A 26 10.58 -38.53 7.60
CA ASP A 26 10.83 -37.17 8.06
C ASP A 26 9.53 -36.36 8.16
N PHE A 27 9.19 -35.99 9.39
CA PHE A 27 8.02 -35.18 9.71
C PHE A 27 8.41 -33.78 10.22
N GLU A 28 9.70 -33.47 10.38
CA GLU A 28 10.16 -32.29 11.13
C GLU A 28 9.54 -30.99 10.57
N THR A 29 9.63 -30.82 9.25
CA THR A 29 9.09 -29.62 8.60
C THR A 29 7.57 -29.56 8.72
N LEU A 30 6.88 -30.70 8.63
CA LEU A 30 5.42 -30.74 8.80
C LEU A 30 5.04 -30.33 10.23
N ILE A 31 5.70 -30.89 11.24
CA ILE A 31 5.46 -30.60 12.67
C ILE A 31 5.60 -29.09 12.92
N GLN A 32 6.70 -28.48 12.48
CA GLN A 32 6.93 -27.04 12.62
C GLN A 32 5.78 -26.21 12.05
N ARG A 33 5.20 -26.63 10.92
CA ARG A 33 4.09 -25.93 10.26
C ARG A 33 2.74 -26.20 10.90
N LEU A 34 2.49 -27.41 11.41
CA LEU A 34 1.23 -27.74 12.08
C LEU A 34 1.08 -27.01 13.41
N LYS A 35 2.19 -26.79 14.12
CA LYS A 35 2.21 -26.04 15.39
C LYS A 35 1.62 -24.63 15.29
N ILE A 36 1.72 -23.98 14.13
CA ILE A 36 1.19 -22.62 13.96
C ILE A 36 -0.32 -22.55 14.22
N PHE A 37 -1.06 -23.61 13.88
CA PHE A 37 -2.52 -23.64 14.03
C PHE A 37 -2.95 -23.62 15.50
N SER A 38 -2.08 -24.03 16.41
CA SER A 38 -2.29 -23.97 17.86
C SER A 38 -1.91 -22.63 18.50
N ILE A 39 -1.36 -21.66 17.76
CA ILE A 39 -1.01 -20.33 18.31
C ILE A 39 -2.28 -19.51 18.57
N SER A 40 -2.59 -19.21 19.84
CA SER A 40 -3.80 -18.44 20.20
C SER A 40 -3.66 -16.93 19.99
N ASP A 41 -2.45 -16.38 20.17
CA ASP A 41 -2.21 -14.95 19.98
C ASP A 41 -2.26 -14.58 18.50
N ALA A 42 -3.12 -13.63 18.14
CA ALA A 42 -3.39 -13.29 16.74
C ALA A 42 -2.17 -12.66 16.04
N ALA A 43 -1.39 -11.83 16.72
CA ALA A 43 -0.21 -11.19 16.13
C ALA A 43 0.87 -12.22 15.81
N THR A 44 1.16 -13.11 16.77
CA THR A 44 2.12 -14.21 16.63
C THR A 44 1.67 -15.21 15.57
N PHE A 45 0.38 -15.56 15.54
CA PHE A 45 -0.18 -16.44 14.51
C PHE A 45 -0.03 -15.83 13.11
N ASN A 46 -0.38 -14.56 12.94
CA ASN A 46 -0.29 -13.89 11.64
C ASN A 46 1.16 -13.80 11.14
N ALA A 47 2.10 -13.46 12.02
CA ALA A 47 3.53 -13.42 11.67
C ALA A 47 4.06 -14.80 11.26
N ALA A 48 3.71 -15.86 12.01
CA ALA A 48 4.07 -17.23 11.67
C ALA A 48 3.43 -17.67 10.35
N ALA A 49 2.14 -17.40 10.15
CA ALA A 49 1.41 -17.74 8.92
C ALA A 49 2.03 -17.07 7.69
N ASP A 50 2.39 -15.78 7.76
CA ASP A 50 3.03 -15.06 6.65
C ASP A 50 4.38 -15.68 6.24
N GLN A 51 5.14 -16.18 7.21
CA GLN A 51 6.43 -16.84 6.98
C GLN A 51 6.28 -18.28 6.48
N MET A 52 5.30 -19.01 7.01
CA MET A 52 5.25 -20.47 6.94
C MET A 52 4.16 -21.03 6.02
N LEU A 53 3.13 -20.25 5.71
CA LEU A 53 2.03 -20.64 4.82
C LEU A 53 2.05 -19.83 3.53
N ASP A 54 1.56 -20.47 2.46
CA ASP A 54 1.07 -19.73 1.31
C ASP A 54 -0.39 -19.31 1.57
N VAL A 55 -0.56 -18.25 2.36
CA VAL A 55 -1.89 -17.80 2.84
C VAL A 55 -2.85 -17.52 1.69
N ASP A 56 -2.38 -16.95 0.57
CA ASP A 56 -3.22 -16.71 -0.61
C ASP A 56 -3.75 -18.02 -1.19
N GLN A 57 -2.87 -19.02 -1.35
CA GLN A 57 -3.23 -20.35 -1.85
C GLN A 57 -4.18 -21.09 -0.91
N TRP A 58 -3.97 -21.00 0.41
CA TRP A 58 -4.87 -21.57 1.42
C TRP A 58 -6.27 -20.94 1.34
N LEU A 59 -6.35 -19.61 1.32
CA LEU A 59 -7.62 -18.90 1.23
C LEU A 59 -8.37 -19.23 -0.07
N ARG A 60 -7.66 -19.46 -1.18
CA ARG A 60 -8.30 -19.90 -2.43
C ARG A 60 -8.84 -21.32 -2.36
N ALA A 61 -8.11 -22.24 -1.72
CA ALA A 61 -8.59 -23.60 -1.48
C ALA A 61 -9.81 -23.63 -0.55
N PHE A 62 -9.80 -22.84 0.53
CA PHE A 62 -10.98 -22.63 1.37
C PHE A 62 -12.15 -22.07 0.56
N ALA A 63 -11.93 -21.05 -0.26
CA ALA A 63 -13.00 -20.45 -1.07
C ALA A 63 -13.68 -21.48 -1.97
N LEU A 64 -12.92 -22.33 -2.65
CA LEU A 64 -13.49 -23.38 -3.49
C LEU A 64 -14.28 -24.41 -2.65
N ALA A 65 -13.71 -24.94 -1.55
CA ALA A 65 -14.39 -25.93 -0.72
C ALA A 65 -15.68 -25.39 -0.06
N GLN A 66 -15.65 -24.13 0.40
CA GLN A 66 -16.80 -23.44 0.97
C GLN A 66 -17.90 -23.19 -0.08
N LEU A 67 -17.54 -22.90 -1.32
CA LEU A 67 -18.49 -22.78 -2.43
C LEU A 67 -19.08 -24.12 -2.86
N CYS A 68 -18.26 -25.17 -2.88
CA CYS A 68 -18.72 -26.53 -3.13
C CYS A 68 -19.58 -27.09 -2.00
N GLY A 69 -19.59 -26.49 -0.80
CA GLY A 69 -20.32 -27.02 0.34
C GLY A 69 -19.84 -28.41 0.76
N ALA A 70 -18.53 -28.63 0.72
CA ALA A 70 -17.91 -29.92 1.01
C ALA A 70 -17.99 -30.24 2.50
N ASN A 71 -18.95 -31.09 2.92
CA ASN A 71 -19.19 -31.32 4.35
C ASN A 71 -18.22 -32.32 4.97
N ASP A 72 -17.75 -33.32 4.22
CA ASP A 72 -16.79 -34.29 4.74
C ASP A 72 -15.36 -33.91 4.36
N ASN A 73 -15.02 -32.64 4.56
CA ASN A 73 -13.77 -32.07 4.07
C ASN A 73 -13.20 -31.03 5.04
N TYR A 74 -11.88 -31.05 5.21
CA TYR A 74 -11.17 -30.06 6.02
C TYR A 74 -11.57 -28.64 5.66
N SER A 75 -11.47 -28.24 4.40
CA SER A 75 -11.69 -26.85 4.00
C SER A 75 -13.16 -26.44 3.95
N GLY A 76 -14.10 -27.39 3.92
CA GLY A 76 -15.52 -27.10 3.87
C GLY A 76 -16.22 -27.07 5.24
N SER A 77 -16.09 -28.11 6.06
CA SER A 77 -16.73 -28.18 7.39
C SER A 77 -15.74 -28.11 8.57
N GLY A 78 -14.45 -28.23 8.31
CA GLY A 78 -13.44 -28.43 9.35
C GLY A 78 -13.20 -29.89 9.74
N SER A 79 -13.70 -30.87 8.97
CA SER A 79 -13.36 -32.29 9.17
C SER A 79 -11.84 -32.49 9.20
N GLN A 80 -11.34 -33.36 10.08
CA GLN A 80 -9.89 -33.49 10.31
C GLN A 80 -9.19 -34.44 9.34
N HIS A 81 -9.63 -34.46 8.08
CA HIS A 81 -9.12 -35.29 6.98
C HIS A 81 -9.48 -34.63 5.63
N ASN A 82 -9.22 -35.34 4.53
CA ASN A 82 -9.54 -34.89 3.18
C ASN A 82 -8.80 -33.60 2.77
N LEU A 83 -7.48 -33.66 2.99
CA LEU A 83 -6.54 -32.65 2.55
C LEU A 83 -5.18 -33.27 2.22
N HIS A 84 -4.46 -32.60 1.33
CA HIS A 84 -3.04 -32.82 1.11
C HIS A 84 -2.25 -31.57 1.51
N LEU A 85 -1.08 -31.81 2.09
CA LEU A 85 -0.16 -30.80 2.58
C LEU A 85 1.16 -30.91 1.82
N TYR A 86 1.65 -29.80 1.28
CA TYR A 86 2.87 -29.77 0.48
C TYR A 86 3.74 -28.58 0.88
N VAL A 87 4.97 -28.85 1.34
CA VAL A 87 5.95 -27.80 1.60
C VAL A 87 6.68 -27.50 0.31
N ARG A 88 6.47 -26.31 -0.25
CA ARG A 88 7.06 -25.88 -1.52
C ARG A 88 8.56 -25.63 -1.34
N PRO A 89 9.45 -26.31 -2.09
CA PRO A 89 10.90 -26.17 -1.90
C PRO A 89 11.48 -24.78 -2.21
N SER A 90 10.81 -23.98 -3.06
CA SER A 90 11.35 -22.68 -3.49
C SER A 90 11.34 -21.62 -2.39
N ASP A 91 10.43 -21.72 -1.42
CA ASP A 91 10.26 -20.73 -0.35
C ASP A 91 9.90 -21.33 1.02
N GLY A 92 9.80 -22.67 1.12
CA GLY A 92 9.52 -23.36 2.38
C GLY A 92 8.10 -23.16 2.92
N LYS A 93 7.19 -22.63 2.11
CA LYS A 93 5.80 -22.39 2.50
C LYS A 93 4.96 -23.65 2.36
N LEU A 94 4.07 -23.88 3.33
CA LEU A 94 3.11 -24.97 3.32
C LEU A 94 1.89 -24.57 2.47
N LEU A 95 1.56 -25.39 1.48
CA LEU A 95 0.35 -25.31 0.66
C LEU A 95 -0.68 -26.33 1.15
N HIS A 96 -1.95 -25.97 1.00
CA HIS A 96 -3.09 -26.85 1.23
C HIS A 96 -3.74 -27.21 -0.12
N LEU A 97 -3.65 -28.48 -0.49
CA LEU A 97 -4.27 -29.02 -1.69
C LEU A 97 -5.55 -29.74 -1.30
N LEU A 98 -6.63 -29.44 -2.03
CA LEU A 98 -7.93 -30.09 -1.82
C LEU A 98 -7.84 -31.56 -2.22
N TRP A 99 -8.53 -32.40 -1.46
CA TRP A 99 -8.64 -33.84 -1.69
C TRP A 99 -10.03 -34.29 -1.26
N ASP A 100 -10.60 -35.27 -1.96
CA ASP A 100 -11.86 -35.93 -1.59
C ASP A 100 -13.00 -34.92 -1.33
N LEU A 101 -13.48 -34.35 -2.42
CA LEU A 101 -14.59 -33.38 -2.46
C LEU A 101 -15.87 -34.00 -3.00
N ASP A 102 -15.96 -35.33 -3.05
CA ASP A 102 -17.13 -36.07 -3.53
C ASP A 102 -18.35 -35.86 -2.62
N PHE A 103 -18.16 -35.61 -1.31
CA PHE A 103 -19.21 -35.15 -0.39
C PHE A 103 -19.51 -33.64 -0.48
N ALA A 104 -19.47 -33.09 -1.70
CA ALA A 104 -19.87 -31.73 -2.04
C ALA A 104 -21.39 -31.55 -2.02
N PHE A 105 -21.84 -30.30 -1.92
CA PHE A 105 -23.24 -29.87 -1.94
C PHE A 105 -24.08 -30.35 -0.74
N HIS A 106 -23.41 -30.75 0.35
CA HIS A 106 -24.05 -31.27 1.58
C HIS A 106 -24.11 -30.26 2.73
N ILE A 107 -23.33 -29.18 2.67
CA ILE A 107 -23.53 -28.01 3.55
C ILE A 107 -24.71 -27.20 3.00
N ASP A 108 -25.59 -26.69 3.89
CA ASP A 108 -26.71 -25.83 3.48
C ASP A 108 -26.24 -24.67 2.58
N ALA A 109 -26.92 -24.48 1.44
CA ALA A 109 -26.58 -23.43 0.49
C ALA A 109 -26.69 -22.02 1.12
N GLY A 110 -27.58 -21.85 2.11
CA GLY A 110 -27.74 -20.63 2.92
C GLY A 110 -26.79 -20.52 4.12
N GLY A 111 -26.03 -21.58 4.42
CA GLY A 111 -25.15 -21.65 5.59
C GLY A 111 -23.97 -20.69 5.54
N ASP A 112 -23.25 -20.55 6.65
CA ASP A 112 -22.13 -19.61 6.69
C ASP A 112 -21.00 -19.99 5.72
N ILE A 113 -20.30 -18.99 5.19
CA ILE A 113 -19.15 -19.16 4.28
C ILE A 113 -17.82 -19.14 5.02
N TYR A 114 -17.84 -19.07 6.35
CA TYR A 114 -16.69 -19.17 7.24
C TYR A 114 -16.77 -20.42 8.11
N ASN A 115 -17.42 -21.48 7.60
CA ASN A 115 -17.74 -22.70 8.35
C ASN A 115 -16.52 -23.62 8.54
N ASN A 116 -15.41 -23.06 9.03
CA ASN A 116 -14.19 -23.75 9.40
C ASN A 116 -13.42 -22.84 10.38
N SER A 117 -12.95 -23.39 11.50
CA SER A 117 -12.28 -22.60 12.55
C SER A 117 -10.95 -21.99 12.12
N ASP A 118 -10.17 -22.69 11.30
CA ASP A 118 -8.87 -22.19 10.81
C ASP A 118 -9.06 -21.11 9.76
N LEU A 119 -10.06 -21.26 8.86
CA LEU A 119 -10.49 -20.21 7.94
C LEU A 119 -10.95 -18.98 8.73
N ALA A 120 -11.86 -19.15 9.69
CA ALA A 120 -12.35 -18.06 10.53
C ALA A 120 -11.20 -17.33 11.20
N LYS A 121 -10.24 -18.07 11.78
CA LYS A 121 -9.01 -17.53 12.39
C LYS A 121 -8.14 -16.77 11.40
N LEU A 122 -7.85 -17.32 10.23
CA LEU A 122 -7.08 -16.66 9.16
C LEU A 122 -7.74 -15.36 8.70
N THR A 123 -9.07 -15.34 8.61
CA THR A 123 -9.86 -14.18 8.16
C THR A 123 -10.15 -13.15 9.26
N THR A 124 -9.65 -13.33 10.48
CA THR A 124 -9.68 -12.25 11.48
C THR A 124 -8.81 -11.05 11.04
N ARG A 125 -7.75 -11.31 10.26
CA ARG A 125 -6.93 -10.26 9.65
C ARG A 125 -7.67 -9.65 8.45
N PRO A 126 -7.86 -8.31 8.41
CA PRO A 126 -8.62 -7.68 7.33
C PRO A 126 -8.11 -7.96 5.91
N ALA A 127 -6.78 -7.98 5.73
CA ALA A 127 -6.16 -8.32 4.46
C ALA A 127 -6.51 -9.73 3.98
N ASN A 128 -6.47 -10.72 4.88
CA ASN A 128 -6.82 -12.10 4.57
C ASN A 128 -8.31 -12.25 4.28
N ASN A 129 -9.16 -11.58 5.07
CA ASN A 129 -10.61 -11.58 4.82
C ASN A 129 -10.93 -11.00 3.43
N ARG A 130 -10.27 -9.89 3.07
CA ARG A 130 -10.36 -9.34 1.72
C ARG A 130 -9.97 -10.38 0.68
N THR A 131 -8.79 -10.96 0.79
CA THR A 131 -8.28 -11.98 -0.15
C THR A 131 -9.24 -13.16 -0.30
N TYR A 132 -9.81 -13.66 0.79
CA TYR A 132 -10.82 -14.72 0.77
C TYR A 132 -12.06 -14.33 -0.04
N LEU A 133 -12.63 -13.15 0.23
CA LEU A 133 -13.78 -12.64 -0.52
C LEU A 133 -13.46 -12.37 -2.00
N ARG A 134 -12.22 -11.97 -2.31
CA ARG A 134 -11.74 -11.85 -3.70
C ARG A 134 -11.73 -13.20 -4.41
N HIS A 135 -11.19 -14.25 -3.78
CA HIS A 135 -11.18 -15.60 -4.34
C HIS A 135 -12.59 -16.13 -4.58
N LEU A 136 -13.53 -15.93 -3.63
CA LEU A 136 -14.94 -16.27 -3.83
C LEU A 136 -15.53 -15.54 -5.05
N ARG A 137 -15.28 -14.24 -5.17
CA ARG A 137 -15.76 -13.43 -6.30
C ARG A 137 -15.18 -13.92 -7.63
N ASP A 138 -13.88 -14.19 -7.68
CA ASP A 138 -13.18 -14.73 -8.85
C ASP A 138 -13.82 -16.06 -9.29
N ILE A 139 -13.87 -17.03 -8.39
CA ILE A 139 -14.38 -18.37 -8.66
C ILE A 139 -15.84 -18.32 -9.12
N ILE A 140 -16.71 -17.59 -8.43
CA ILE A 140 -18.12 -17.45 -8.80
C ILE A 140 -18.28 -16.82 -10.20
N ASN A 141 -17.47 -15.83 -10.55
CA ASN A 141 -17.62 -15.11 -11.81
C ASN A 141 -16.97 -15.83 -13.00
N THR A 142 -16.06 -16.77 -12.75
CA THR A 142 -15.28 -17.45 -13.81
C THR A 142 -15.69 -18.91 -13.98
N THR A 143 -15.58 -19.73 -12.93
CA THR A 143 -15.65 -21.20 -13.04
C THR A 143 -16.71 -21.87 -12.17
N TYR A 144 -17.42 -21.12 -11.32
CA TYR A 144 -18.45 -21.66 -10.41
C TYR A 144 -19.75 -20.86 -10.49
N ASN A 145 -20.35 -20.86 -11.67
CA ASN A 145 -21.67 -20.30 -11.93
C ASN A 145 -22.48 -21.26 -12.80
N THR A 146 -23.79 -21.04 -12.83
CA THR A 146 -24.73 -21.91 -13.57
C THR A 146 -24.41 -21.99 -15.06
N SER A 147 -23.96 -20.91 -15.68
CA SER A 147 -23.58 -20.89 -17.10
C SER A 147 -22.37 -21.78 -17.39
N TYR A 148 -21.29 -21.66 -16.62
CA TYR A 148 -20.10 -22.49 -16.77
C TYR A 148 -20.38 -23.96 -16.41
N MET A 149 -21.11 -24.19 -15.32
CA MET A 149 -21.33 -25.54 -14.78
C MET A 149 -22.41 -26.34 -15.52
N ALA A 150 -23.31 -25.68 -16.26
CA ALA A 150 -24.31 -26.35 -17.09
C ALA A 150 -23.65 -27.33 -18.09
N TYR A 151 -22.53 -26.93 -18.70
CA TYR A 151 -21.78 -27.82 -19.59
C TYR A 151 -21.37 -29.13 -18.88
N TRP A 152 -20.85 -29.04 -17.66
CA TRP A 152 -20.38 -30.22 -16.92
C TRP A 152 -21.54 -31.08 -16.41
N VAL A 153 -22.63 -30.46 -15.99
CA VAL A 153 -23.87 -31.14 -15.61
C VAL A 153 -24.39 -31.96 -16.80
N ASP A 154 -24.59 -31.33 -17.95
CA ASP A 154 -25.05 -32.01 -19.17
C ASP A 154 -24.05 -33.08 -19.63
N HIS A 155 -22.75 -32.81 -19.53
CA HIS A 155 -21.70 -33.77 -19.91
C HIS A 155 -21.79 -35.05 -19.09
N TYR A 156 -21.87 -34.96 -17.76
CA TYR A 156 -21.93 -36.13 -16.90
C TYR A 156 -23.28 -36.83 -16.92
N ASP A 157 -24.39 -36.09 -17.08
CA ASP A 157 -25.74 -36.65 -17.27
C ASP A 157 -25.79 -37.67 -18.42
N ASN A 158 -25.04 -37.42 -19.50
CA ASN A 158 -24.97 -38.34 -20.65
C ASN A 158 -24.29 -39.69 -20.34
N PHE A 159 -23.47 -39.77 -19.28
CA PHE A 159 -22.79 -41.01 -18.88
C PHE A 159 -23.53 -41.78 -17.78
N THR A 160 -24.43 -41.13 -17.05
CA THR A 160 -25.15 -41.72 -15.92
C THR A 160 -26.65 -41.46 -16.00
N PRO A 161 -27.36 -42.08 -16.97
CA PRO A 161 -28.80 -41.91 -17.13
C PRO A 161 -29.55 -42.26 -15.84
N GLY A 162 -30.37 -41.33 -15.33
CA GLY A 162 -31.17 -41.51 -14.13
C GLY A 162 -30.60 -40.88 -12.85
N GLN A 163 -29.40 -40.31 -12.90
CA GLN A 163 -28.96 -39.34 -11.90
C GLN A 163 -29.45 -37.94 -12.30
N ASN A 164 -29.76 -37.08 -11.33
CA ASN A 164 -30.24 -35.72 -11.57
C ASN A 164 -29.17 -34.71 -11.12
N PHE A 165 -28.31 -34.29 -12.05
CA PHE A 165 -27.29 -33.27 -11.75
C PHE A 165 -27.84 -31.83 -11.84
N GLY A 166 -29.08 -31.64 -12.30
CA GLY A 166 -29.72 -30.32 -12.40
C GLY A 166 -29.91 -29.61 -11.05
N GLU A 167 -30.07 -30.37 -9.96
CA GLU A 167 -30.15 -29.82 -8.59
C GLU A 167 -28.86 -29.14 -8.16
N ILE A 168 -27.71 -29.54 -8.72
CA ILE A 168 -26.41 -28.91 -8.45
C ILE A 168 -26.39 -27.48 -8.97
N LEU A 169 -26.98 -27.20 -10.14
CA LEU A 169 -27.06 -25.82 -10.65
C LEU A 169 -27.85 -24.92 -9.71
N THR A 170 -28.95 -25.44 -9.15
CA THR A 170 -29.75 -24.73 -8.13
C THR A 170 -28.92 -24.49 -6.86
N TYR A 171 -28.18 -25.49 -6.39
CA TYR A 171 -27.26 -25.33 -5.26
C TYR A 171 -26.22 -24.24 -5.52
N ILE A 172 -25.53 -24.29 -6.66
CA ILE A 172 -24.49 -23.34 -7.06
C ILE A 172 -25.05 -21.92 -7.10
N GLN A 173 -26.23 -21.73 -7.68
CA GLN A 173 -26.90 -20.43 -7.73
C GLN A 173 -27.15 -19.88 -6.32
N ASN A 174 -27.74 -20.69 -5.44
CA ASN A 174 -28.08 -20.29 -4.08
C ASN A 174 -26.83 -20.03 -3.22
N ARG A 175 -25.83 -20.92 -3.27
CA ARG A 175 -24.58 -20.78 -2.52
C ARG A 175 -23.78 -19.57 -2.99
N SER A 176 -23.77 -19.30 -4.30
CA SER A 176 -23.16 -18.09 -4.86
C SER A 176 -23.88 -16.82 -4.41
N ALA A 177 -25.21 -16.86 -4.27
CA ALA A 177 -25.99 -15.73 -3.74
C ALA A 177 -25.65 -15.47 -2.26
N THR A 178 -25.55 -16.51 -1.44
CA THR A 178 -25.09 -16.42 -0.05
C THR A 178 -23.71 -15.78 0.05
N ALA A 179 -22.74 -16.25 -0.75
CA ALA A 179 -21.40 -15.69 -0.77
C ALA A 179 -21.39 -14.21 -1.20
N ARG A 180 -22.13 -13.86 -2.27
CA ARG A 180 -22.28 -12.46 -2.71
C ARG A 180 -22.91 -11.57 -1.63
N GLY A 181 -23.83 -12.10 -0.83
CA GLY A 181 -24.43 -11.40 0.32
C GLY A 181 -23.43 -11.03 1.41
N ARG A 182 -22.23 -11.61 1.42
CA ARG A 182 -21.14 -11.28 2.35
C ARG A 182 -20.14 -10.28 1.79
N PHE A 183 -20.21 -9.94 0.51
CA PHE A 183 -19.34 -8.91 -0.05
C PHE A 183 -19.73 -7.55 0.52
N PRO A 184 -18.76 -6.64 0.76
CA PRO A 184 -19.09 -5.30 1.22
C PRO A 184 -19.86 -4.54 0.14
N ARG A 185 -20.44 -3.40 0.53
CA ARG A 185 -20.94 -2.45 -0.47
C ARG A 185 -19.81 -2.06 -1.42
N GLN A 186 -20.08 -2.07 -2.72
CA GLN A 186 -19.10 -1.65 -3.73
C GLN A 186 -18.65 -0.21 -3.48
N VAL A 187 -17.34 0.01 -3.51
CA VAL A 187 -16.70 1.32 -3.33
C VAL A 187 -15.83 1.66 -4.55
N PRO A 188 -15.73 2.93 -4.94
CA PRO A 188 -14.77 3.32 -5.97
C PRO A 188 -13.33 3.16 -5.47
N PHE A 189 -12.41 2.95 -6.40
CA PHE A 189 -11.00 3.21 -6.11
C PHE A 189 -10.78 4.71 -5.93
N GLY A 190 -10.08 5.10 -4.88
CA GLY A 190 -9.78 6.52 -4.63
C GLY A 190 -9.02 6.75 -3.34
N ILE A 191 -8.55 7.99 -3.17
CA ILE A 191 -7.83 8.45 -1.99
C ILE A 191 -8.84 9.15 -1.06
N THR A 192 -8.81 8.77 0.22
CA THR A 192 -9.70 9.30 1.25
C THR A 192 -8.98 10.23 2.22
N SER A 193 -7.63 10.18 2.27
CA SER A 193 -6.83 11.17 3.00
C SER A 193 -7.21 12.59 2.61
N ASN A 194 -7.57 13.41 3.61
CA ASN A 194 -8.04 14.79 3.43
C ASN A 194 -9.17 14.94 2.38
N GLY A 195 -10.02 13.92 2.22
CA GLY A 195 -11.07 13.91 1.19
C GLY A 195 -10.54 13.98 -0.24
N GLY A 196 -9.31 13.50 -0.48
CA GLY A 196 -8.62 13.56 -1.77
C GLY A 196 -8.03 14.94 -2.12
N ARG A 197 -8.09 15.91 -1.20
CA ARG A 197 -7.57 17.27 -1.42
C ARG A 197 -6.12 17.39 -0.94
N THR A 198 -5.38 18.31 -1.55
CA THR A 198 -4.03 18.70 -1.12
C THR A 198 -3.98 19.04 0.36
N PHE A 199 -2.92 18.61 1.04
CA PHE A 199 -2.65 18.96 2.44
C PHE A 199 -1.16 19.13 2.68
N ALA A 200 -0.78 19.76 3.80
CA ALA A 200 0.61 19.90 4.21
C ALA A 200 0.99 18.95 5.36
N THR A 201 2.27 18.62 5.44
CA THR A 201 2.87 17.85 6.53
C THR A 201 4.27 18.36 6.85
N ASN A 202 4.65 18.35 8.12
CA ASN A 202 6.01 18.58 8.59
C ASN A 202 6.76 17.27 8.89
N SER A 203 6.22 16.14 8.45
CA SER A 203 6.83 14.82 8.56
C SER A 203 7.45 14.42 7.22
N PRO A 204 8.64 13.80 7.19
CA PRO A 204 9.27 13.29 5.96
C PRO A 204 8.55 12.05 5.39
N ILE A 205 7.53 11.56 6.08
CA ILE A 205 6.64 10.49 5.61
C ILE A 205 5.20 10.94 5.75
N ALA A 206 4.41 10.81 4.67
CA ALA A 206 2.96 10.94 4.71
C ALA A 206 2.29 9.57 4.66
N LEU A 207 1.17 9.46 5.39
CA LEU A 207 0.35 8.27 5.43
C LEU A 207 -0.90 8.52 4.59
N ILE A 208 -0.94 7.90 3.41
CA ILE A 208 -2.04 8.03 2.47
C ILE A 208 -3.00 6.86 2.66
N ALA A 209 -4.28 7.15 2.79
CA ALA A 209 -5.34 6.19 2.91
C ALA A 209 -6.32 6.32 1.74
N GLY A 210 -6.98 5.22 1.41
CA GLY A 210 -7.98 5.20 0.36
C GLY A 210 -8.89 3.98 0.42
N SER A 211 -9.72 3.84 -0.61
CA SER A 211 -10.63 2.72 -0.79
C SER A 211 -10.37 2.00 -2.12
N ALA A 212 -10.73 0.74 -2.20
CA ALA A 212 -10.74 -0.06 -3.43
C ALA A 212 -11.72 -1.23 -3.34
N TRP A 213 -12.45 -1.48 -4.43
CA TRP A 213 -13.31 -2.65 -4.54
C TRP A 213 -12.53 -3.95 -4.64
N LEU A 214 -13.18 -5.10 -4.43
CA LEU A 214 -12.59 -6.45 -4.44
C LEU A 214 -11.96 -6.85 -5.79
N ASP A 215 -12.17 -6.11 -6.87
CA ASP A 215 -11.45 -6.32 -8.13
C ASP A 215 -9.96 -5.99 -8.00
N ALA A 216 -9.57 -4.98 -7.21
CA ALA A 216 -8.17 -4.65 -6.98
C ALA A 216 -7.48 -5.69 -6.09
N LYS A 217 -6.52 -6.44 -6.64
CA LYS A 217 -5.64 -7.35 -5.89
C LYS A 217 -4.66 -6.59 -5.01
N ASN A 218 -4.07 -5.53 -5.57
CA ASN A 218 -3.05 -4.74 -4.90
C ASN A 218 -3.17 -3.27 -5.29
N ILE A 219 -2.52 -2.38 -4.54
CA ILE A 219 -2.33 -0.99 -4.94
C ILE A 219 -0.83 -0.76 -5.13
N ALA A 220 -0.43 -0.30 -6.31
CA ALA A 220 0.92 0.19 -6.53
C ALA A 220 1.03 1.63 -5.98
N ALA A 221 2.08 1.90 -5.22
CA ALA A 221 2.42 3.20 -4.67
C ALA A 221 3.78 3.68 -5.20
N PRO A 222 4.03 4.99 -5.36
CA PRO A 222 5.33 5.51 -5.81
C PRO A 222 6.43 5.24 -4.77
N GLY A 223 7.64 4.88 -5.23
CA GLY A 223 8.87 4.95 -4.43
C GLY A 223 9.05 3.94 -3.28
N ALA A 224 8.43 2.75 -3.34
CA ALA A 224 8.39 1.82 -2.20
C ALA A 224 9.26 0.53 -2.27
N PRO A 225 10.60 0.58 -2.45
CA PRO A 225 11.41 -0.62 -2.18
C PRO A 225 11.64 -0.90 -0.69
N SER A 226 11.56 0.10 0.22
CA SER A 226 12.13 -0.05 1.58
C SER A 226 11.35 0.54 2.78
N LEU A 227 10.17 1.14 2.61
CA LEU A 227 9.32 1.57 3.75
C LEU A 227 8.22 0.53 4.04
N PRO A 228 7.72 0.40 5.29
CA PRO A 228 6.73 -0.60 5.62
C PRO A 228 5.42 -0.33 4.88
N ALA A 229 5.20 -1.19 3.89
CA ALA A 229 3.97 -1.88 3.58
C ALA A 229 2.71 -1.01 3.36
N PHE A 230 2.38 -0.86 2.08
CA PHE A 230 0.98 -0.93 1.67
C PHE A 230 0.23 -2.01 2.49
N THR A 231 -0.89 -1.64 3.07
CA THR A 231 -1.70 -2.55 3.87
C THR A 231 -3.18 -2.34 3.66
N TRP A 232 -3.93 -3.44 3.62
CA TRP A 232 -5.39 -3.42 3.70
C TRP A 232 -5.79 -3.29 5.17
N THR A 233 -6.38 -2.16 5.53
CA THR A 233 -6.85 -1.86 6.91
C THR A 233 -8.27 -2.36 7.15
N SER A 234 -9.04 -2.58 6.08
CA SER A 234 -10.34 -3.24 6.11
C SER A 234 -10.51 -4.07 4.83
N VAL A 235 -11.68 -4.68 4.63
CA VAL A 235 -11.99 -5.35 3.35
C VAL A 235 -11.91 -4.39 2.17
N THR A 236 -12.16 -3.09 2.34
CA THR A 236 -12.19 -2.11 1.25
C THR A 236 -11.20 -0.97 1.39
N ASN A 237 -10.57 -0.79 2.56
CA ASN A 237 -9.72 0.35 2.85
C ASN A 237 -8.25 -0.06 2.84
N TRP A 238 -7.42 0.81 2.30
CA TRP A 238 -5.98 0.64 2.26
C TRP A 238 -5.26 1.83 2.89
N ARG A 239 -4.00 1.62 3.25
CA ARG A 239 -3.07 2.65 3.71
C ARG A 239 -1.68 2.37 3.16
N ALA A 240 -0.96 3.42 2.79
CA ALA A 240 0.42 3.38 2.33
C ALA A 240 1.22 4.53 2.95
N ALA A 241 2.50 4.29 3.22
CA ALA A 241 3.45 5.33 3.60
C ALA A 241 4.21 5.78 2.34
N VAL A 242 4.36 7.10 2.15
CA VAL A 242 5.12 7.69 1.03
C VAL A 242 6.13 8.70 1.56
N PRO A 243 7.37 8.75 1.01
CA PRO A 243 8.36 9.75 1.39
C PRO A 243 7.93 11.13 0.89
N VAL A 244 8.11 12.17 1.71
CA VAL A 244 7.74 13.54 1.42
C VAL A 244 8.96 14.43 1.59
N ILE A 245 9.38 15.08 0.52
CA ILE A 245 10.43 16.10 0.52
C ILE A 245 9.82 17.50 0.71
N LEU A 246 10.65 18.51 0.99
CA LEU A 246 10.19 19.90 1.10
C LEU A 246 9.52 20.35 -0.21
N GLY A 247 8.38 21.05 -0.12
CA GLY A 247 7.62 21.52 -1.28
C GLY A 247 6.54 20.55 -1.77
N SER A 248 6.19 20.64 -3.06
CA SER A 248 5.09 19.88 -3.67
C SER A 248 5.50 18.44 -4.02
N ASN A 249 4.76 17.46 -3.50
CA ASN A 249 4.96 16.04 -3.80
C ASN A 249 3.69 15.48 -4.44
N LEU A 250 3.74 15.07 -5.71
CA LEU A 250 2.62 14.42 -6.40
C LEU A 250 2.77 12.89 -6.33
N PHE A 251 1.84 12.22 -5.68
CA PHE A 251 1.80 10.76 -5.63
C PHE A 251 0.69 10.22 -6.54
N THR A 252 1.02 9.20 -7.34
CA THR A 252 0.06 8.43 -8.14
C THR A 252 -0.06 7.01 -7.61
N PHE A 253 -1.26 6.62 -7.21
CA PHE A 253 -1.59 5.28 -6.77
C PHE A 253 -2.40 4.56 -7.85
N SER A 254 -2.06 3.30 -8.11
CA SER A 254 -2.74 2.48 -9.12
C SER A 254 -3.39 1.26 -8.50
N ALA A 255 -4.68 1.05 -8.75
CA ALA A 255 -5.33 -0.21 -8.45
C ALA A 255 -4.93 -1.27 -9.46
N ILE A 256 -4.40 -2.40 -8.99
CA ILE A 256 -3.89 -3.51 -9.81
C ILE A 256 -4.85 -4.69 -9.70
N GLY A 257 -5.31 -5.21 -10.84
CA GLY A 257 -6.22 -6.35 -10.91
C GLY A 257 -5.52 -7.71 -10.75
N ASP A 258 -6.25 -8.79 -11.00
CA ASP A 258 -5.76 -10.16 -10.80
C ASP A 258 -4.72 -10.58 -11.84
N THR A 259 -4.74 -10.00 -13.05
CA THR A 259 -3.78 -10.30 -14.12
C THR A 259 -2.59 -9.35 -14.14
N GLY A 260 -2.53 -8.39 -13.20
CA GLY A 260 -1.49 -7.36 -13.14
C GLY A 260 -1.83 -6.08 -13.92
N GLU A 261 -3.02 -6.00 -14.50
CA GLU A 261 -3.52 -4.84 -15.21
C GLU A 261 -3.81 -3.67 -14.27
N ILE A 262 -3.61 -2.44 -14.74
CA ILE A 262 -4.05 -1.24 -14.02
C ILE A 262 -5.55 -1.04 -14.27
N LEU A 263 -6.34 -1.11 -13.20
CA LEU A 263 -7.79 -0.91 -13.23
C LEU A 263 -8.16 0.57 -13.18
N SER A 264 -7.44 1.35 -12.37
CA SER A 264 -7.70 2.78 -12.15
C SER A 264 -6.52 3.45 -11.45
N ASN A 265 -6.41 4.77 -11.57
CA ASN A 265 -5.40 5.60 -10.93
C ASN A 265 -6.05 6.67 -10.04
N ALA A 266 -5.37 7.05 -8.97
CA ALA A 266 -5.75 8.16 -8.10
C ALA A 266 -4.50 8.95 -7.71
N THR A 267 -4.59 10.27 -7.68
CA THR A 267 -3.47 11.14 -7.34
C THR A 267 -3.76 11.98 -6.11
N ILE A 268 -2.71 12.32 -5.36
CA ILE A 268 -2.78 13.29 -4.27
C ILE A 268 -1.50 14.10 -4.22
N THR A 269 -1.65 15.41 -3.99
CA THR A 269 -0.51 16.29 -3.71
C THR A 269 -0.35 16.45 -2.21
N VAL A 270 0.88 16.27 -1.72
CA VAL A 270 1.26 16.54 -0.32
C VAL A 270 2.32 17.63 -0.31
N ILE A 271 2.11 18.65 0.51
CA ILE A 271 3.06 19.76 0.67
C ILE A 271 3.94 19.48 1.89
N GLY A 272 5.20 19.13 1.66
CA GLY A 272 6.19 18.99 2.72
C GLY A 272 6.65 20.36 3.21
N THR A 273 6.79 20.52 4.51
CA THR A 273 7.33 21.75 5.14
C THR A 273 8.57 21.50 6.01
N ALA A 274 8.99 20.24 6.14
CA ALA A 274 10.23 19.87 6.82
C ALA A 274 11.43 20.02 5.88
N VAL A 275 12.48 20.67 6.36
CA VAL A 275 13.73 20.90 5.63
C VAL A 275 14.69 19.71 5.69
N SER A 276 14.47 18.78 6.61
CA SER A 276 15.36 17.65 6.90
C SER A 276 14.57 16.38 7.21
N GLY A 277 15.22 15.22 7.08
CA GLY A 277 14.67 13.92 7.49
C GLY A 277 14.17 13.05 6.33
N SER A 278 14.32 13.50 5.10
CA SER A 278 14.26 12.61 3.93
C SER A 278 15.59 11.86 3.77
N PRO A 279 15.59 10.64 3.19
CA PRO A 279 16.83 9.95 2.82
C PRO A 279 17.72 10.83 1.94
N ASP A 280 19.01 10.84 2.26
CA ASP A 280 20.10 11.59 1.63
C ASP A 280 21.34 10.70 1.79
N LEU A 281 21.71 10.00 0.72
CA LEU A 281 22.66 8.90 0.75
C LEU A 281 24.11 9.37 0.79
N ASP A 282 24.43 10.49 0.15
CA ASP A 282 25.78 11.07 0.12
C ASP A 282 25.98 12.24 1.11
N SER A 283 24.92 12.62 1.83
CA SER A 283 24.91 13.61 2.91
C SER A 283 25.27 15.03 2.46
N ASP A 284 24.90 15.41 1.25
CA ASP A 284 25.12 16.75 0.71
C ASP A 284 23.96 17.75 1.01
N GLY A 285 22.88 17.27 1.62
CA GLY A 285 21.69 18.04 1.96
C GLY A 285 20.54 17.95 0.94
N LEU A 286 20.74 17.26 -0.18
CA LEU A 286 19.72 16.95 -1.18
C LEU A 286 19.07 15.60 -0.88
N PRO A 287 17.72 15.51 -0.88
CA PRO A 287 17.08 14.21 -0.74
C PRO A 287 17.27 13.33 -1.98
N ASP A 288 17.51 12.02 -1.81
CA ASP A 288 17.67 11.05 -2.90
C ASP A 288 16.51 11.12 -3.93
N VAL A 289 15.29 11.36 -3.43
CA VAL A 289 14.07 11.48 -4.24
C VAL A 289 14.12 12.74 -5.11
N TRP A 290 14.62 13.86 -4.57
CA TRP A 290 14.77 15.10 -5.33
C TRP A 290 15.86 14.95 -6.40
N GLU A 291 16.99 14.36 -6.03
CA GLU A 291 18.08 14.08 -6.97
C GLU A 291 17.62 13.20 -8.12
N THR A 292 16.85 12.14 -7.83
CA THR A 292 16.25 11.27 -8.85
C THR A 292 15.31 12.03 -9.79
N ILE A 293 14.54 13.00 -9.28
CA ILE A 293 13.61 13.81 -10.11
C ILE A 293 14.37 14.70 -11.10
N TYR A 294 15.54 15.20 -10.71
CA TYR A 294 16.36 16.11 -11.53
C TYR A 294 17.57 15.42 -12.17
N ASP A 295 17.56 14.09 -12.26
CA ASP A 295 18.60 13.27 -12.89
C ASP A 295 20.02 13.53 -12.31
N PHE A 296 20.14 13.68 -10.99
CA PHE A 296 21.41 13.68 -10.26
C PHE A 296 21.80 12.26 -9.82
N ASP A 297 23.09 12.06 -9.53
CA ASP A 297 23.59 10.79 -8.98
C ASP A 297 23.53 10.85 -7.45
N VAL A 298 22.64 10.06 -6.86
CA VAL A 298 22.39 9.95 -5.40
C VAL A 298 23.61 9.53 -4.56
N ASN A 299 24.75 9.24 -5.19
CA ASN A 299 25.99 8.87 -4.51
C ASN A 299 27.08 9.96 -4.62
N ALA A 300 26.81 11.06 -5.33
CA ALA A 300 27.78 12.07 -5.67
C ALA A 300 27.42 13.41 -5.03
N PRO A 301 28.17 13.87 -4.01
CA PRO A 301 27.78 15.03 -3.20
C PRO A 301 27.89 16.31 -4.02
N ASN A 302 26.77 16.73 -4.60
CA ASN A 302 26.67 17.76 -5.61
C ASN A 302 25.81 18.95 -5.15
N GLY A 303 25.40 18.97 -3.88
CA GLY A 303 24.62 20.04 -3.27
C GLY A 303 25.23 21.44 -3.39
N ASP A 304 26.56 21.55 -3.43
CA ASP A 304 27.29 22.81 -3.65
C ASP A 304 27.55 23.13 -5.13
N GLY A 305 27.18 22.21 -6.03
CA GLY A 305 27.26 22.38 -7.47
C GLY A 305 26.23 23.38 -8.00
N ASP A 306 26.48 23.89 -9.21
CA ASP A 306 25.63 24.84 -9.92
C ASP A 306 25.55 24.35 -11.38
N VAL A 307 24.57 23.48 -11.66
CA VAL A 307 24.55 22.70 -12.92
C VAL A 307 24.15 23.55 -14.12
N ASP A 308 23.34 24.60 -13.93
CA ASP A 308 22.90 25.51 -14.99
C ASP A 308 23.69 26.82 -15.06
N ARG A 309 24.56 27.09 -14.08
CA ARG A 309 25.51 28.20 -14.01
C ARG A 309 24.85 29.55 -13.80
N ASP A 310 23.78 29.59 -13.03
CA ASP A 310 23.07 30.83 -12.70
C ASP A 310 23.55 31.49 -11.39
N GLY A 311 24.44 30.81 -10.66
CA GLY A 311 25.04 31.28 -9.42
C GLY A 311 24.31 30.84 -8.14
N PHE A 312 23.24 30.04 -8.25
CA PHE A 312 22.65 29.31 -7.13
C PHE A 312 23.22 27.90 -7.06
N SER A 313 23.41 27.38 -5.84
CA SER A 313 23.78 25.97 -5.68
C SER A 313 22.54 25.08 -5.81
N ASN A 314 22.73 23.80 -6.18
CA ASN A 314 21.66 22.81 -6.23
C ASN A 314 20.90 22.73 -4.89
N LEU A 315 21.61 22.90 -3.76
CA LEU A 315 20.99 22.98 -2.43
C LEU A 315 20.14 24.24 -2.24
N ASP A 316 20.64 25.41 -2.66
CA ASP A 316 19.85 26.66 -2.59
C ASP A 316 18.56 26.53 -3.40
N GLU A 317 18.63 25.91 -4.57
CA GLU A 317 17.49 25.66 -5.45
C GLU A 317 16.54 24.60 -4.89
N TYR A 318 17.07 23.52 -4.32
CA TYR A 318 16.26 22.56 -3.58
C TYR A 318 15.50 23.26 -2.46
N LEU A 319 16.14 24.13 -1.66
CA LEU A 319 15.53 24.85 -0.55
C LEU A 319 14.52 25.92 -1.02
N ALA A 320 14.76 26.53 -2.18
CA ALA A 320 13.87 27.50 -2.81
C ALA A 320 12.71 26.88 -3.60
N GLY A 321 12.80 25.59 -3.94
CA GLY A 321 11.84 24.92 -4.81
C GLY A 321 11.91 25.42 -6.26
N THR A 322 13.10 25.82 -6.70
CA THR A 322 13.39 26.20 -8.09
C THR A 322 13.92 25.00 -8.87
N ASP A 323 14.11 25.15 -10.18
CA ASP A 323 14.54 24.07 -11.07
C ASP A 323 16.05 24.20 -11.33
N PRO A 324 16.88 23.28 -10.81
CA PRO A 324 18.33 23.37 -10.87
C PRO A 324 18.93 23.32 -12.27
N ARG A 325 18.13 22.96 -13.27
CA ARG A 325 18.55 22.90 -14.67
C ARG A 325 18.03 24.08 -15.49
N ASN A 326 17.47 25.09 -14.84
CA ASN A 326 16.87 26.26 -15.48
C ASN A 326 17.30 27.57 -14.80
N ALA A 327 18.28 28.21 -15.43
CA ALA A 327 18.92 29.44 -14.96
C ALA A 327 17.99 30.67 -14.83
N SER A 328 16.73 30.55 -15.24
CA SER A 328 15.70 31.58 -15.06
C SER A 328 14.76 31.31 -13.89
N SER A 329 14.94 30.18 -13.19
CA SER A 329 14.05 29.72 -12.14
C SER A 329 14.46 30.19 -10.74
N GLY A 330 15.73 30.61 -10.57
CA GLY A 330 16.31 31.03 -9.30
C GLY A 330 15.49 32.06 -8.51
N LEU A 331 15.50 31.90 -7.19
CA LEU A 331 14.72 32.74 -6.27
C LEU A 331 15.24 34.18 -6.27
N SER A 332 14.39 35.12 -6.66
CA SER A 332 14.77 36.52 -6.78
C SER A 332 13.68 37.48 -6.33
N ILE A 333 14.08 38.68 -5.92
CA ILE A 333 13.17 39.80 -5.70
C ILE A 333 12.74 40.33 -7.07
N GLY A 334 11.46 40.15 -7.41
CA GLY A 334 10.90 40.56 -8.70
C GLY A 334 10.63 42.06 -8.80
N ALA A 335 10.29 42.73 -7.68
CA ALA A 335 10.15 44.19 -7.66
C ALA A 335 10.37 44.80 -6.28
N ILE A 336 10.89 46.02 -6.27
CA ILE A 336 10.94 46.91 -5.10
C ILE A 336 10.23 48.20 -5.49
N LEU A 337 9.12 48.50 -4.81
CA LEU A 337 8.21 49.59 -5.15
C LEU A 337 8.11 50.57 -3.99
N GLN A 338 8.44 51.84 -4.23
CA GLN A 338 8.16 52.90 -3.28
C GLN A 338 6.68 53.29 -3.36
N THR A 339 6.01 53.31 -2.21
CA THR A 339 4.59 53.65 -2.06
C THR A 339 4.39 54.68 -0.94
N ALA A 340 3.18 55.22 -0.80
CA ALA A 340 2.86 56.12 0.32
C ALA A 340 2.97 55.45 1.70
N GLU A 341 2.90 54.11 1.76
CA GLU A 341 2.94 53.31 2.98
C GLU A 341 4.38 52.87 3.35
N GLY A 342 5.36 53.07 2.47
CA GLY A 342 6.73 52.55 2.61
C GLY A 342 7.23 51.84 1.35
N ILE A 343 8.24 50.96 1.51
CA ILE A 343 8.81 50.16 0.42
C ILE A 343 8.14 48.79 0.38
N LYS A 344 7.48 48.45 -0.74
CA LYS A 344 6.92 47.12 -0.99
C LYS A 344 7.90 46.25 -1.75
N ILE A 345 8.18 45.08 -1.21
CA ILE A 345 9.07 44.07 -1.79
C ILE A 345 8.21 42.94 -2.30
N ARG A 346 8.32 42.63 -3.60
CA ARG A 346 7.51 41.63 -4.27
C ARG A 346 8.42 40.54 -4.86
N PHE A 347 8.04 39.29 -4.65
CA PHE A 347 8.70 38.11 -5.23
C PHE A 347 7.67 36.98 -5.45
N ASN A 348 8.07 35.95 -6.19
CA ASN A 348 7.25 34.76 -6.38
C ASN A 348 7.57 33.75 -5.27
N GLY A 349 6.59 33.44 -4.44
CA GLY A 349 6.69 32.38 -3.44
C GLY A 349 6.25 31.05 -4.01
N VAL A 350 7.11 30.03 -3.89
CA VAL A 350 6.85 28.63 -4.23
C VAL A 350 6.10 27.91 -3.10
N THR A 351 5.17 27.02 -3.46
CA THR A 351 4.40 26.19 -2.54
C THR A 351 5.29 25.39 -1.57
N GLY A 352 4.88 25.31 -0.30
CA GLY A 352 5.62 24.61 0.75
C GLY A 352 6.88 25.31 1.26
N ARG A 353 7.29 26.43 0.64
CA ARG A 353 8.50 27.18 1.03
C ARG A 353 8.16 28.36 1.92
N SER A 354 9.03 28.60 2.90
CA SER A 354 8.93 29.74 3.81
C SER A 354 10.10 30.69 3.56
N TYR A 355 9.88 31.98 3.80
CA TYR A 355 10.86 33.01 3.46
C TYR A 355 11.09 33.98 4.61
N SER A 356 12.29 34.50 4.72
CA SER A 356 12.59 35.70 5.51
C SER A 356 13.06 36.81 4.60
N ILE A 357 12.47 37.98 4.75
CA ILE A 357 12.94 39.20 4.11
C ILE A 357 13.83 39.87 5.15
N GLN A 358 15.08 40.10 4.78
CA GLN A 358 16.04 40.76 5.65
C GLN A 358 16.53 42.06 5.02
N HIS A 359 16.91 43.01 5.86
CA HIS A 359 17.43 44.30 5.44
C HIS A 359 18.69 44.68 6.19
N ARG A 360 19.49 45.56 5.57
CA ARG A 360 20.59 46.29 6.22
C ARG A 360 20.78 47.64 5.56
N ASP A 361 21.37 48.58 6.30
CA ASP A 361 21.47 49.97 5.85
C ASP A 361 22.86 50.33 5.26
N VAL A 362 23.83 49.40 5.27
CA VAL A 362 25.20 49.60 4.76
C VAL A 362 25.70 48.34 4.05
N LEU A 363 26.52 48.49 3.00
CA LEU A 363 27.28 47.42 2.33
C LEU A 363 28.79 47.71 2.37
N PRO A 364 29.68 46.69 2.50
CA PRO A 364 29.39 45.29 2.81
C PRO A 364 29.21 45.02 4.32
N ASN A 365 29.35 46.05 5.17
CA ASN A 365 29.34 45.94 6.64
C ASN A 365 27.93 45.96 7.26
N GLY A 366 27.81 45.54 8.51
CA GLY A 366 26.56 45.58 9.29
C GLY A 366 25.73 44.30 9.22
N ALA A 367 25.04 43.99 10.31
CA ALA A 367 24.22 42.79 10.44
C ALA A 367 22.92 42.91 9.66
N TRP A 368 22.55 41.83 8.98
CA TRP A 368 21.21 41.67 8.42
C TRP A 368 20.18 41.56 9.55
N LYS A 369 19.06 42.27 9.41
CA LYS A 369 17.93 42.24 10.33
C LYS A 369 16.70 41.71 9.62
N THR A 370 15.93 40.84 10.27
CA THR A 370 14.67 40.34 9.72
C THR A 370 13.63 41.46 9.69
N LEU A 371 13.16 41.79 8.50
CA LEU A 371 12.03 42.70 8.27
C LEU A 371 10.70 41.98 8.54
N GLY A 372 10.59 40.74 8.07
CA GLY A 372 9.41 39.92 8.23
C GLY A 372 9.63 38.51 7.68
N SER A 373 8.77 37.58 8.11
CA SER A 373 8.78 36.19 7.68
C SER A 373 7.46 35.85 7.00
N VAL A 374 7.55 35.03 5.95
CA VAL A 374 6.43 34.57 5.12
C VAL A 374 6.31 33.06 5.35
N PRO A 375 5.21 32.58 5.93
CA PRO A 375 5.02 31.16 6.16
C PRO A 375 4.83 30.39 4.84
N ALA A 376 5.07 29.08 4.89
CA ALA A 376 4.76 28.19 3.77
C ALA A 376 3.26 28.17 3.46
N VAL A 377 2.93 28.15 2.17
CA VAL A 377 1.56 28.12 1.64
C VAL A 377 1.35 26.91 0.71
N LEU A 378 0.09 26.63 0.37
CA LEU A 378 -0.30 25.44 -0.41
C LEU A 378 -0.31 25.65 -1.93
N SER A 379 0.00 26.85 -2.41
CA SER A 379 0.08 27.17 -3.83
C SER A 379 1.13 28.23 -4.07
N ASP A 380 1.70 28.24 -5.28
CA ASP A 380 2.55 29.34 -5.72
C ASP A 380 1.75 30.64 -5.72
N GLN A 381 2.38 31.71 -5.28
CA GLN A 381 1.73 33.02 -5.21
C GLN A 381 2.75 34.16 -5.27
N THR A 382 2.30 35.31 -5.75
CA THR A 382 3.03 36.56 -5.57
C THR A 382 2.97 36.96 -4.09
N VAL A 383 4.13 37.09 -3.47
CA VAL A 383 4.29 37.53 -2.09
C VAL A 383 4.65 39.00 -2.06
N GLU A 384 4.01 39.76 -1.17
CA GLU A 384 4.33 41.16 -0.91
C GLU A 384 4.64 41.38 0.58
N VAL A 385 5.77 42.03 0.86
CA VAL A 385 6.16 42.44 2.21
C VAL A 385 6.42 43.94 2.22
N LEU A 386 5.85 44.64 3.22
CA LEU A 386 5.97 46.08 3.39
C LEU A 386 7.04 46.41 4.43
N ASP A 387 8.05 47.17 4.02
CA ASP A 387 8.88 47.95 4.93
C ASP A 387 8.21 49.32 5.16
N ALA A 388 7.47 49.44 6.26
CA ALA A 388 6.73 50.65 6.61
C ALA A 388 7.62 51.76 7.21
N SER A 389 8.89 51.47 7.49
CA SER A 389 9.83 52.43 8.07
C SER A 389 11.20 52.25 7.43
N PRO A 390 11.31 52.48 6.10
CA PRO A 390 12.59 52.54 5.43
C PRO A 390 13.39 53.67 6.10
N GLY A 391 14.62 53.40 6.54
CA GLY A 391 15.47 54.41 7.17
C GLY A 391 15.69 55.61 6.24
N THR A 392 16.21 56.72 6.79
CA THR A 392 16.50 57.93 5.99
C THR A 392 17.76 57.81 5.12
N SER A 393 18.49 56.70 5.22
CA SER A 393 19.66 56.34 4.39
C SER A 393 19.33 55.25 3.36
N GLN A 394 20.31 54.90 2.51
CA GLN A 394 20.23 53.72 1.64
C GLN A 394 19.91 52.47 2.48
N ARG A 395 19.07 51.57 1.93
CA ARG A 395 18.72 50.27 2.50
C ARG A 395 18.81 49.19 1.43
N TYR A 396 19.31 48.04 1.85
CA TYR A 396 19.51 46.86 1.01
C TYR A 396 18.66 45.73 1.57
N TYR A 397 18.05 44.95 0.66
CA TYR A 397 17.19 43.83 1.01
C TYR A 397 17.80 42.53 0.50
N ARG A 398 17.60 41.44 1.23
CA ARG A 398 17.82 40.09 0.73
C ARG A 398 16.64 39.20 1.10
N LEU A 399 16.40 38.23 0.23
CA LEU A 399 15.43 37.17 0.43
C LEU A 399 16.17 35.91 0.86
N VAL A 400 15.66 35.22 1.87
CA VAL A 400 16.25 33.99 2.43
C VAL A 400 15.19 32.91 2.51
N THR A 401 15.53 31.68 2.14
CA THR A 401 14.73 30.46 2.30
C THR A 401 15.63 29.35 2.82
N PRO A 402 15.17 28.47 3.73
CA PRO A 402 13.93 28.56 4.49
C PRO A 402 13.89 29.80 5.40
N SER A 403 12.71 30.13 5.94
CA SER A 403 12.58 31.25 6.89
C SER A 403 13.49 31.06 8.11
N THR A 404 14.27 32.08 8.44
CA THR A 404 15.06 32.18 9.67
C THR A 404 14.25 32.91 10.75
N ASN A 405 14.28 32.42 11.99
CA ASN A 405 13.67 33.10 13.14
C ASN A 405 14.46 34.32 13.60
#